data_AF-A0A1F8DE10-F1
#
_entry.id   AF-A0A1F8DE10-F1
#
_cell.length_a   1.000
_cell.length_b   1.000
_cell.length_c   1.000
_cell.angle_alpha   90.00
_cell.angle_beta   90.00
_cell.angle_gamma   90.00
#
_symmetry.space_group_name_H-M   'P 1'
#
loop_
_entity.id
_entity.type
_entity.pdbx_description
1 polymer ?
#
loop_
_entity_poly.entity_id
_entity_poly.type
_entity_poly.pdbx_seq_one_letter_code
_entity_poly.pdbx_strand_id
1 'polypeptide(L)'
;MILGLQFLALVFALIMIYFAYVNFRRREINRLEFVVWSLAWSAAIIVVLFPDSLREFVQTFFISRLLDVLIMGGFVLVIGMVAVAYIRTKRIEKKLETFIR
;
A
#
# COMPACT_ATOMS: atom_id res chain seq x y z
N MET A 1 6.55 21.49 9.68
CA MET A 1 6.62 20.01 9.86
C MET A 1 7.93 19.70 10.58
N ILE A 2 7.94 18.72 11.47
CA ILE A 2 9.18 18.32 12.15
C ILE A 2 10.01 17.57 11.12
N LEU A 3 11.13 18.16 10.67
CA LEU A 3 12.00 17.59 9.62
C LEU A 3 12.41 16.13 9.91
N GLY A 4 12.62 15.80 11.20
CA GLY A 4 12.93 14.44 11.63
C GLY A 4 11.84 13.42 11.31
N LEU A 5 10.56 13.82 11.35
CA LEU A 5 9.44 12.92 11.04
C LEU A 5 9.35 12.62 9.54
N GLN A 6 9.60 13.63 8.68
CA GLN A 6 9.65 13.41 7.23
C GLN A 6 10.80 12.48 6.85
N PHE A 7 11.97 12.66 7.45
CA PHE A 7 13.12 11.80 7.20
C PHE A 7 12.83 10.34 7.60
N LEU A 8 12.27 10.13 8.79
CA LEU A 8 11.85 8.78 9.24
C LEU A 8 10.79 8.17 8.32
N ALA A 9 9.78 8.93 7.92
CA ALA A 9 8.74 8.45 7.01
C ALA A 9 9.31 8.06 5.63
N LEU A 10 10.29 8.80 5.12
CA LEU A 10 10.93 8.55 3.84
C LEU A 10 11.81 7.29 3.88
N VAL A 11 12.63 7.14 4.93
CA VAL A 11 13.40 5.91 5.18
C VAL A 11 12.48 4.71 5.31
N PHE A 12 11.39 4.84 6.06
CA PHE A 12 10.39 3.78 6.22
C PHE A 12 9.75 3.38 4.89
N ALA A 13 9.33 4.34 4.07
CA ALA A 13 8.76 4.04 2.77
C ALA A 13 9.75 3.34 1.83
N LEU A 14 11.03 3.74 1.83
CA LEU A 14 12.07 3.07 1.06
C LEU A 14 12.32 1.63 1.53
N ILE A 15 12.35 1.40 2.84
CA ILE A 15 12.44 0.05 3.43
C ILE A 15 11.25 -0.80 2.96
N MET A 16 10.04 -0.25 2.97
CA MET A 16 8.85 -0.99 2.53
C MET A 16 8.87 -1.33 1.04
N ILE A 17 9.38 -0.44 0.19
CA ILE A 17 9.60 -0.74 -1.24
C ILE A 17 10.65 -1.85 -1.39
N TYR A 18 11.73 -1.81 -0.61
CA TYR A 18 12.74 -2.85 -0.62
C TYR A 18 12.17 -4.22 -0.19
N PHE A 19 11.35 -4.26 0.87
CA PHE A 19 10.64 -5.47 1.27
C PHE A 19 9.72 -6.00 0.16
N ALA A 20 9.00 -5.10 -0.53
CA ALA A 20 8.20 -5.47 -1.70
C ALA A 20 9.06 -6.16 -2.76
N TYR A 21 10.23 -5.60 -3.05
CA TYR A 21 11.17 -6.13 -4.04
C TYR A 21 11.74 -7.49 -3.63
N VAL A 22 12.15 -7.65 -2.37
CA VAL A 22 12.66 -8.92 -1.84
C VAL A 22 11.60 -10.01 -1.92
N ASN A 23 10.37 -9.72 -1.49
CA ASN A 23 9.28 -10.70 -1.51
C ASN A 23 8.84 -11.03 -2.95
N PHE A 24 8.95 -10.08 -3.89
CA PHE A 24 8.75 -10.34 -5.32
C PHE A 24 9.84 -11.26 -5.89
N ARG A 25 11.11 -11.03 -5.52
CA ARG A 25 12.23 -11.87 -5.94
C ARG A 25 12.14 -13.29 -5.38
N ARG A 26 11.57 -13.45 -4.19
CA ARG A 26 11.26 -14.76 -3.56
C ARG A 26 10.04 -15.47 -4.15
N ARG A 27 9.34 -14.87 -5.13
CA ARG A 27 8.08 -15.35 -5.73
C ARG A 27 6.95 -15.56 -4.72
N GLU A 28 7.02 -14.91 -3.56
CA GLU A 28 5.98 -14.99 -2.52
C GLU A 28 4.79 -14.09 -2.86
N ILE A 29 5.03 -12.98 -3.56
CA ILE A 29 4.01 -12.04 -4.04
C ILE A 29 3.97 -12.02 -5.57
N ASN A 30 2.75 -11.90 -6.10
CA ASN A 30 2.51 -11.87 -7.52
C ASN A 30 2.92 -10.52 -8.13
N ARG A 31 3.14 -10.47 -9.45
CA ARG A 31 3.60 -9.24 -10.15
C ARG A 31 2.64 -8.05 -9.94
N LEU A 32 1.34 -8.32 -9.89
CA LEU A 32 0.32 -7.32 -9.57
C LEU A 32 0.45 -6.77 -8.14
N GLU A 33 0.69 -7.64 -7.16
CA GLU A 33 0.84 -7.24 -5.75
C GLU A 33 2.09 -6.39 -5.56
N PHE A 34 3.19 -6.75 -6.21
CA PHE A 34 4.41 -5.95 -6.22
C PHE A 34 4.17 -4.55 -6.80
N VAL A 35 3.52 -4.46 -7.97
CA VAL A 35 3.21 -3.16 -8.60
C VAL A 35 2.34 -2.31 -7.68
N VAL A 36 1.25 -2.87 -7.13
CA VAL A 36 0.36 -2.12 -6.22
C VAL A 36 1.10 -1.63 -4.98
N TRP A 37 1.93 -2.48 -4.38
CA TRP A 37 2.68 -2.12 -3.17
C TRP A 37 3.74 -1.06 -3.44
N SER A 38 4.51 -1.21 -4.52
CA SER A 38 5.48 -0.19 -4.93
C SER A 38 4.80 1.13 -5.25
N LEU A 39 3.66 1.12 -5.95
CA LEU A 39 2.93 2.33 -6.30
C LEU A 39 2.36 3.03 -5.06
N ALA A 40 1.84 2.27 -4.09
CA ALA A 40 1.36 2.81 -2.82
C ALA A 40 2.47 3.50 -2.02
N TRP A 41 3.64 2.87 -1.89
CA TRP A 41 4.77 3.47 -1.17
C TRP A 41 5.41 4.63 -1.93
N SER A 42 5.48 4.57 -3.26
CA SER A 42 5.90 5.71 -4.08
C SER A 42 4.94 6.89 -3.93
N ALA A 43 3.63 6.65 -3.90
CA ALA A 43 2.64 7.70 -3.63
C ALA A 43 2.84 8.29 -2.23
N ALA A 44 3.09 7.46 -1.21
CA ALA A 44 3.39 7.95 0.14
C ALA A 44 4.64 8.83 0.18
N ILE A 45 5.71 8.48 -0.54
CA ILE A 45 6.92 9.32 -0.65
C ILE A 45 6.59 10.68 -1.26
N ILE A 46 5.80 10.71 -2.33
CA ILE A 46 5.37 11.98 -2.97
C ILE A 46 4.60 12.85 -1.98
N VAL A 47 3.72 12.25 -1.17
CA VAL A 47 2.95 12.99 -0.16
C VAL A 47 3.83 13.54 0.96
N VAL A 48 4.85 12.80 1.37
CA VAL A 48 5.81 13.24 2.40
C VAL A 48 6.70 14.38 1.89
N LEU A 49 7.11 14.33 0.62
CA LEU A 49 7.97 15.32 -0.03
C LEU A 49 7.25 16.61 -0.40
N PHE A 50 6.00 16.53 -0.86
CA PHE A 50 5.21 17.68 -1.34
C PHE A 50 3.89 17.85 -0.58
N PRO A 51 3.94 18.06 0.74
CA PRO A 51 2.74 18.16 1.57
C PRO A 51 1.89 19.39 1.26
N ASP A 52 2.50 20.50 0.81
CA ASP A 52 1.81 21.76 0.58
C ASP A 52 1.10 21.79 -0.79
N SER A 53 1.74 21.29 -1.85
CA SER A 53 1.11 21.15 -3.18
C SER A 53 -0.10 20.21 -3.14
N LEU A 54 -0.02 19.15 -2.35
CA LEU A 54 -1.14 18.24 -2.14
C LEU A 54 -2.27 18.86 -1.30
N ARG A 55 -1.97 19.77 -0.37
CA ARG A 55 -3.02 20.49 0.38
C ARG A 55 -3.86 21.36 -0.52
N GLU A 56 -3.25 22.08 -1.46
CA GLU A 56 -3.98 22.90 -2.44
C GLU A 56 -4.91 22.04 -3.32
N PHE A 57 -4.41 20.87 -3.76
CA PHE A 57 -5.22 19.93 -4.53
C PHE A 57 -6.40 19.37 -3.71
N VAL A 58 -6.17 19.01 -2.45
CA VAL A 58 -7.20 18.42 -1.57
C VAL A 58 -8.22 19.45 -1.08
N GLN A 59 -7.83 20.72 -0.89
CA GLN A 59 -8.76 21.82 -0.60
C GLN A 59 -9.75 22.05 -1.75
N THR A 60 -9.34 21.83 -3.00
CA THR A 60 -10.22 21.88 -4.17
C THR A 60 -11.30 20.79 -4.12
N PHE A 61 -11.01 19.66 -3.46
CA PHE A 61 -11.92 18.52 -3.32
C PHE A 61 -12.85 18.59 -2.09
N PHE A 62 -12.93 19.72 -1.36
CA PHE A 62 -13.74 19.87 -0.13
C PHE A 62 -13.35 18.93 1.03
N ILE A 63 -12.22 18.22 0.94
CA ILE A 63 -11.78 17.30 1.99
C ILE A 63 -10.98 18.11 3.02
N SER A 64 -11.48 18.17 4.25
CA SER A 64 -10.96 19.08 5.27
C SER A 64 -9.52 18.77 5.72
N ARG A 65 -9.01 17.55 5.47
CA ARG A 65 -7.68 17.12 5.90
C ARG A 65 -7.03 16.16 4.90
N LEU A 66 -5.78 16.47 4.53
CA LEU A 66 -4.91 15.60 3.69
C LEU A 66 -4.78 14.18 4.26
N LEU A 67 -4.78 14.08 5.58
CA LEU A 67 -4.67 12.83 6.32
C LEU A 67 -5.87 11.90 6.07
N ASP A 68 -7.08 12.45 5.90
CA ASP A 68 -8.28 11.64 5.69
C ASP A 68 -8.24 10.95 4.32
N VAL A 69 -7.73 11.63 3.29
CA VAL A 69 -7.53 11.08 1.94
C VAL A 69 -6.52 9.94 1.96
N LEU A 70 -5.38 10.16 2.63
CA LEU A 70 -4.33 9.16 2.81
C LEU A 70 -4.84 7.92 3.53
N ILE A 71 -5.58 8.11 4.62
CA ILE A 71 -6.15 7.02 5.41
C ILE A 71 -7.18 6.26 4.59
N MET A 72 -8.12 6.95 3.94
CA MET A 72 -9.15 6.31 3.12
C MET A 72 -8.52 5.52 1.96
N GLY A 73 -7.56 6.10 1.24
CA GLY A 73 -6.85 5.42 0.17
C GLY A 73 -6.07 4.19 0.66
N GLY A 74 -5.39 4.31 1.80
CA GLY A 74 -4.71 3.20 2.45
C GLY A 74 -5.65 2.07 2.86
N PHE A 75 -6.80 2.41 3.45
CA PHE A 75 -7.82 1.42 3.82
C PHE A 75 -8.36 0.68 2.61
N VAL A 76 -8.70 1.37 1.52
CA VAL A 76 -9.19 0.74 0.29
C VAL A 76 -8.16 -0.24 -0.27
N LEU A 77 -6.87 0.14 -0.29
CA LEU A 77 -5.79 -0.74 -0.73
C LEU A 77 -5.65 -1.98 0.16
N VAL A 78 -5.61 -1.81 1.49
CA VAL A 78 -5.46 -2.91 2.44
C VAL A 78 -6.65 -3.86 2.40
N ILE A 79 -7.88 -3.33 2.39
CA ILE A 79 -9.10 -4.14 2.31
C ILE A 79 -9.12 -4.94 1.01
N GLY A 80 -8.78 -4.31 -0.11
CA GLY A 80 -8.68 -4.99 -1.40
C GLY A 80 -7.68 -6.15 -1.39
N MET A 81 -6.50 -5.93 -0.81
CA MET A 81 -5.48 -6.98 -0.68
C MET A 81 -5.93 -8.13 0.22
N VAL A 82 -6.52 -7.82 1.38
CA VAL A 82 -7.03 -8.83 2.31
C VAL A 82 -8.14 -9.66 1.65
N ALA A 83 -9.03 -9.03 0.89
CA ALA A 83 -10.08 -9.73 0.14
C ALA A 83 -9.48 -10.69 -0.90
N VAL A 84 -8.47 -10.24 -1.67
CA VAL A 84 -7.78 -11.10 -2.65
C VAL A 84 -7.09 -12.27 -1.96
N ALA A 85 -6.42 -12.03 -0.83
CA ALA A 85 -5.77 -13.06 -0.03
C ALA A 85 -6.81 -14.09 0.48
N TYR A 86 -7.91 -13.62 1.06
CA TYR A 86 -9.00 -14.47 1.55
C TYR A 86 -9.57 -15.37 0.45
N ILE A 87 -9.86 -14.81 -0.74
CA ILE A 87 -10.39 -15.58 -1.88
C ILE A 87 -9.38 -16.64 -2.34
N ARG A 88 -8.08 -16.30 -2.40
CA ARG A 88 -7.04 -17.26 -2.78
C ARG A 88 -6.92 -18.39 -1.77
N THR A 89 -6.91 -18.09 -0.47
CA THR A 89 -6.86 -19.10 0.60
C THR A 89 -8.06 -20.04 0.52
N LYS A 90 -9.27 -19.51 0.35
CA LYS A 90 -10.49 -20.32 0.24
C LYS A 90 -10.49 -21.20 -1.02
N ARG A 91 -9.89 -20.73 -2.12
CA ARG A 91 -9.71 -21.54 -3.34
C ARG A 91 -8.70 -22.66 -3.15
N ILE A 92 -7.63 -22.42 -2.40
CA ILE A 92 -6.62 -23.44 -2.05
C ILE A 92 -7.26 -24.51 -1.15
N GLU A 93 -8.00 -24.09 -0.12
CA GLU A 93 -8.72 -24.98 0.80
C GLU A 93 -9.66 -25.93 0.05
N LYS A 94 -10.49 -25.40 -0.86
CA LYS A 94 -11.42 -26.21 -1.67
C LYS A 94 -10.70 -27.21 -2.59
N LYS A 95 -9.55 -26.82 -3.15
CA LYS A 95 -8.72 -27.74 -3.95
C LYS A 95 -8.15 -28.85 -3.09
N LEU A 96 -7.67 -28.53 -1.90
CA LEU A 96 -7.12 -29.52 -0.96
C LEU A 96 -8.19 -30.55 -0.57
N GLU A 97 -9.42 -30.11 -0.28
CA GLU A 97 -10.55 -31.00 0.02
C GLU A 97 -10.84 -31.98 -1.13
N THR A 98 -10.73 -31.51 -2.37
CA THR A 98 -10.92 -32.36 -3.57
C THR A 98 -9.78 -33.35 -3.79
N PHE A 99 -8.57 -33.07 -3.29
CA PHE A 99 -7.44 -34.00 -3.37
C PHE A 99 -7.47 -35.09 -2.29
N ILE A 100 -8.14 -34.82 -1.16
CA ILE A 100 -8.20 -35.74 -0.02
C ILE A 100 -9.42 -36.69 -0.10
N ARG A 101 -10.51 -36.26 -0.75
CA ARG A 101 -11.68 -37.11 -1.07
C ARG A 101 -11.48 -37.89 -2.36
#